data_AF-A0A7S2KE87-F1
#
_entry.id   AF-A0A7S2KE87-F1
#
_cell.length_a   1.000
_cell.length_b   1.000
_cell.length_c   1.000
_cell.angle_alpha   90.00
_cell.angle_beta   90.00
_cell.angle_gamma   90.00
#
_symmetry.space_group_name_H-M   'P 1'
#
loop_
_entity.id
_entity.type
_entity.pdbx_description
1 polymer ?
#
loop_
_entity_poly.entity_id
_entity_poly.type
_entity_poly.pdbx_seq_one_letter_code
_entity_poly.pdbx_strand_id
1 'polypeptide(L)'
;RLVKMAISKANGTSDKYFERVMQLFFQFCNEVRILESMFQRFHPSLCCKRAVDLMVMARKVKTCPSVNLVTNFEILECLCRKLSSIQIPTPTALNILSEAKVTLNQSICLGTYLRGIHAWLNFASIQWEFDEVVKIADDISRHLTESSSASSSVNLTSEPILDPLEHIGIFYIDRHCNHQDFERIFSQSSVVFVLNLLLESERKQSVCKRLVSKLHAGINSSVLKRSHCAVGNMLLRCADILYDSLNDCMVEGEHEQIAESIVKILWISAAFSSLQEELSWLKKCSEYFCKLDLVKYHSVVAILTLVDEKIADHPAHHNAA
;
A
#
# COMPACT_ATOMS: atom_id res chain seq x y z
N ARG A 1 11.21 -16.96 33.08
CA ARG A 1 12.68 -17.03 33.31
C ARG A 1 13.34 -18.19 32.54
N LEU A 2 12.82 -19.41 32.64
CA LEU A 2 13.32 -20.59 31.91
C LEU A 2 13.33 -20.40 30.37
N VAL A 3 12.26 -19.87 29.79
CA VAL A 3 12.18 -19.60 28.33
C VAL A 3 13.22 -18.56 27.89
N LYS A 4 13.36 -17.44 28.63
CA LYS A 4 14.38 -16.42 28.36
C LYS A 4 15.81 -16.96 28.44
N MET A 5 16.09 -17.84 29.42
CA MET A 5 17.39 -18.52 29.53
C MET A 5 17.64 -19.49 28.37
N ALA A 6 16.62 -20.23 27.94
CA ALA A 6 16.74 -21.09 26.76
C ALA A 6 17.00 -20.27 25.49
N ILE A 7 16.26 -19.19 25.26
CA ILE A 7 16.50 -18.29 24.13
C ILE A 7 17.92 -17.67 24.19
N SER A 8 18.47 -17.39 25.38
CA SER A 8 19.86 -16.87 25.53
C SER A 8 20.97 -17.85 25.19
N LYS A 9 20.68 -19.14 25.23
CA LYS A 9 21.64 -20.20 24.85
C LYS A 9 21.46 -20.66 23.40
N ALA A 10 20.49 -20.10 22.67
CA ALA A 10 20.23 -20.43 21.28
C ALA A 10 21.30 -19.80 20.36
N ASN A 11 22.24 -20.62 19.86
CA ASN A 11 23.13 -20.25 18.74
C ASN A 11 22.56 -20.71 17.39
N GLY A 12 21.30 -20.34 17.12
CA GLY A 12 20.78 -20.13 15.76
C GLY A 12 20.56 -21.30 14.79
N THR A 13 20.94 -22.56 15.06
CA THR A 13 20.93 -23.61 14.00
C THR A 13 20.28 -24.96 14.33
N SER A 14 19.94 -25.27 15.58
CA SER A 14 19.43 -26.61 15.95
C SER A 14 17.90 -26.70 15.90
N ASP A 15 17.37 -27.54 14.99
CA ASP A 15 15.93 -27.86 14.87
C ASP A 15 15.34 -28.39 16.20
N LYS A 16 16.02 -29.33 16.87
CA LYS A 16 15.56 -29.90 18.17
C LYS A 16 15.49 -28.85 19.27
N TYR A 17 16.43 -27.91 19.27
CA TYR A 17 16.45 -26.84 20.26
C TYR A 17 15.32 -25.84 20.01
N PHE A 18 15.06 -25.50 18.74
CA PHE A 18 13.94 -24.67 18.35
C PHE A 18 12.60 -25.28 18.80
N GLU A 19 12.37 -26.57 18.54
CA GLU A 19 11.16 -27.28 18.98
C GLU A 19 10.97 -27.23 20.50
N ARG A 20 12.05 -27.44 21.26
CA ARG A 20 11.97 -27.39 22.72
C ARG A 20 11.62 -25.99 23.23
N VAL A 21 12.22 -24.95 22.65
CA VAL A 21 11.89 -23.56 23.00
C VAL A 21 10.45 -23.24 22.64
N MET A 22 9.96 -23.74 21.50
CA MET A 22 8.57 -23.54 21.06
C MET A 22 7.54 -24.16 22.01
N GLN A 23 7.76 -25.40 22.42
CA GLN A 23 6.90 -26.07 23.39
C GLN A 23 6.87 -25.30 24.72
N LEU A 24 8.04 -24.89 25.22
CA LEU A 24 8.13 -24.13 26.46
C LEU A 24 7.47 -22.75 26.36
N PHE A 25 7.54 -22.10 25.20
CA PHE A 25 6.89 -20.83 24.94
C PHE A 25 5.37 -20.94 25.08
N PHE A 26 4.75 -21.86 24.33
CA PHE A 26 3.30 -22.07 24.36
C PHE A 26 2.80 -22.62 25.70
N GLN A 27 3.63 -23.35 26.43
CA GLN A 27 3.25 -23.94 27.71
C GLN A 27 3.35 -22.97 28.90
N PHE A 28 4.26 -21.98 28.87
CA PHE A 28 4.62 -21.23 30.08
C PHE A 28 4.71 -19.71 29.98
N CYS A 29 4.78 -19.13 28.79
CA CYS A 29 5.04 -17.69 28.65
C CYS A 29 4.02 -16.99 27.78
N ASN A 30 3.66 -17.56 26.63
CA ASN A 30 2.73 -17.00 25.63
C ASN A 30 2.68 -15.46 25.60
N GLU A 31 3.86 -14.83 25.58
CA GLU A 31 4.09 -13.38 25.61
C GLU A 31 4.79 -12.91 24.33
N VAL A 32 4.28 -11.84 23.69
CA VAL A 32 4.74 -11.40 22.36
C VAL A 32 6.22 -11.04 22.35
N ARG A 33 6.69 -10.34 23.39
CA ARG A 33 8.10 -9.95 23.52
C ARG A 33 9.04 -11.15 23.56
N ILE A 34 8.59 -12.28 24.10
CA ILE A 34 9.38 -13.51 24.15
C ILE A 34 9.38 -14.19 22.77
N LEU A 35 8.26 -14.14 22.05
CA LEU A 35 8.18 -14.61 20.66
C LEU A 35 9.11 -13.81 19.74
N GLU A 36 9.11 -12.48 19.85
CA GLU A 36 9.99 -11.60 19.08
C GLU A 36 11.47 -11.90 19.38
N SER A 37 11.83 -12.01 20.66
CA SER A 37 13.20 -12.36 21.07
C SER A 37 13.64 -13.73 20.53
N MET A 38 12.71 -14.68 20.48
CA MET A 38 12.96 -16.00 19.89
C MET A 38 13.20 -15.88 18.38
N PHE A 39 12.31 -15.24 17.62
CA PHE A 39 12.49 -15.07 16.17
C PHE A 39 13.70 -14.21 15.81
N GLN A 40 14.13 -13.28 16.66
CA GLN A 40 15.39 -12.57 16.44
C GLN A 40 16.60 -13.52 16.48
N ARG A 41 16.61 -14.51 17.37
CA ARG A 41 17.78 -15.39 17.58
C ARG A 41 17.85 -16.63 16.70
N PHE A 42 16.72 -17.15 16.24
CA PHE A 42 16.74 -18.31 15.35
C PHE A 42 16.90 -17.91 13.88
N HIS A 43 17.57 -18.76 13.10
CA HIS A 43 17.73 -18.52 11.66
C HIS A 43 16.36 -18.57 10.95
N PRO A 44 16.05 -17.67 9.99
CA PRO A 44 14.76 -17.63 9.31
C PRO A 44 14.33 -18.96 8.67
N SER A 45 15.28 -19.76 8.18
CA SER A 45 14.98 -21.08 7.59
C SER A 45 14.38 -22.08 8.58
N LEU A 46 14.75 -22.01 9.87
CA LEU A 46 14.15 -22.85 10.92
C LEU A 46 12.72 -22.40 11.20
N CYS A 47 12.49 -21.09 11.30
CA CYS A 47 11.16 -20.52 11.45
C CYS A 47 10.27 -20.90 10.25
N CYS A 48 10.82 -20.89 9.03
CA CYS A 48 10.10 -21.25 7.80
C CYS A 48 9.58 -22.68 7.84
N LYS A 49 10.42 -23.66 8.23
CA LYS A 49 10.04 -25.08 8.32
C LYS A 49 8.85 -25.32 9.25
N ARG A 50 8.67 -24.45 10.25
CA ARG A 50 7.67 -24.59 11.31
C ARG A 50 6.57 -23.53 11.26
N ALA A 51 6.59 -22.63 10.29
CA ALA A 51 5.70 -21.46 10.25
C ALA A 51 4.21 -21.84 10.35
N VAL A 52 3.78 -22.87 9.62
CA VAL A 52 2.41 -23.40 9.68
C VAL A 52 2.11 -24.00 11.05
N ASP A 53 2.99 -24.85 11.57
CA ASP A 53 2.85 -25.48 12.89
C ASP A 53 2.68 -24.42 14.00
N LEU A 54 3.41 -23.30 13.90
CA LEU A 54 3.34 -22.18 14.84
C LEU A 54 1.97 -21.49 14.83
N MET A 55 1.43 -21.20 13.65
CA MET A 55 0.10 -20.60 13.49
C MET A 55 -1.01 -21.57 13.93
N VAL A 56 -0.86 -22.87 13.67
CA VAL A 56 -1.79 -23.91 14.15
C VAL A 56 -1.74 -24.05 15.67
N MET A 57 -0.55 -24.10 16.27
CA MET A 57 -0.39 -24.22 17.71
C MET A 57 -1.01 -23.03 18.43
N ALA A 58 -0.79 -21.82 17.93
CA ALA A 58 -1.35 -20.60 18.48
C ALA A 58 -2.90 -20.62 18.49
N ARG A 59 -3.55 -21.13 17.43
CA ARG A 59 -5.01 -21.33 17.40
C ARG A 59 -5.51 -22.35 18.43
N LYS A 60 -4.69 -23.35 18.78
CA LYS A 60 -5.05 -24.40 19.74
C LYS A 60 -4.84 -24.00 21.20
N VAL A 61 -4.10 -22.94 21.47
CA VAL A 61 -3.95 -22.42 22.84
C VAL A 61 -5.30 -21.85 23.28
N LYS A 62 -6.05 -22.64 24.06
CA LYS A 62 -7.33 -22.21 24.65
C LYS A 62 -7.07 -20.99 25.55
N THR A 63 -7.85 -19.95 25.33
CA THR A 63 -7.87 -18.69 26.06
C THR A 63 -7.85 -18.92 27.57
N CYS A 64 -6.82 -18.42 28.24
CA CYS A 64 -6.84 -18.24 29.69
C CYS A 64 -7.19 -16.76 29.94
N PRO A 65 -8.33 -16.43 30.54
CA PRO A 65 -8.90 -15.08 30.51
C PRO A 65 -8.11 -14.01 31.29
N SER A 66 -6.96 -14.35 31.90
CA SER A 66 -6.26 -13.50 32.87
C SER A 66 -4.88 -12.99 32.45
N VAL A 67 -4.39 -13.25 31.23
CA VAL A 67 -3.04 -12.84 30.80
C VAL A 67 -3.06 -12.26 29.39
N ASN A 68 -2.29 -11.20 29.14
CA ASN A 68 -1.96 -10.65 27.81
C ASN A 68 -1.31 -11.74 26.94
N LEU A 69 -2.12 -12.61 26.36
CA LEU A 69 -1.73 -13.75 25.56
C LEU A 69 -1.45 -13.31 24.12
N VAL A 70 -0.37 -13.83 23.55
CA VAL A 70 -0.05 -13.66 22.12
C VAL A 70 -1.22 -14.14 21.28
N THR A 71 -1.76 -13.24 20.46
CA THR A 71 -2.78 -13.54 19.47
C THR A 71 -2.15 -14.19 18.24
N ASN A 72 -2.94 -14.96 17.49
CA ASN A 72 -2.47 -15.52 16.22
C ASN A 72 -1.99 -14.44 15.24
N PHE A 73 -2.53 -13.23 15.36
CA PHE A 73 -2.14 -12.05 14.59
C PHE A 73 -0.73 -11.57 14.92
N GLU A 74 -0.37 -11.50 16.20
CA GLU A 74 0.98 -11.12 16.63
C GLU A 74 2.01 -12.18 16.21
N ILE A 75 1.64 -13.46 16.21
CA ILE A 75 2.50 -14.52 15.66
C ILE A 75 2.70 -14.36 14.17
N LEU A 76 1.61 -14.16 13.43
CA LEU A 76 1.63 -13.93 12.00
C LEU A 76 2.54 -12.73 11.66
N GLU A 77 2.37 -11.62 12.36
CA GLU A 77 3.15 -10.40 12.15
C GLU A 77 4.65 -10.64 12.38
N CYS A 78 5.01 -11.27 13.51
CA CYS A 78 6.40 -11.56 13.83
C CYS A 78 7.03 -12.58 12.86
N LEU A 79 6.25 -13.58 12.41
CA LEU A 79 6.67 -14.55 11.40
C LEU A 79 6.90 -13.91 10.05
N CYS A 80 5.93 -13.15 9.54
CA CYS A 80 6.04 -12.45 8.26
C CYS A 80 7.27 -11.52 8.24
N ARG A 81 7.52 -10.75 9.31
CA ARG A 81 8.73 -9.93 9.46
C ARG A 81 10.00 -10.77 9.37
N LYS A 82 10.08 -11.90 10.07
CA LYS A 82 11.26 -12.77 10.06
C LYS A 82 11.48 -13.44 8.71
N LEU A 83 10.42 -13.96 8.09
CA LEU A 83 10.46 -14.70 6.84
C LEU A 83 10.73 -13.81 5.63
N SER A 84 10.38 -12.53 5.71
CA SER A 84 10.70 -11.51 4.70
C SER A 84 12.21 -11.32 4.48
N SER A 85 13.08 -11.89 5.32
CA SER A 85 14.54 -11.81 5.17
C SER A 85 15.16 -12.89 4.27
N ILE A 86 14.37 -13.84 3.77
CA ILE A 86 14.86 -14.97 2.94
C ILE A 86 13.94 -15.24 1.76
N GLN A 87 14.48 -15.80 0.69
CA GLN A 87 13.66 -16.42 -0.35
C GLN A 87 13.21 -17.80 0.10
N ILE A 88 11.93 -18.11 -0.06
CA ILE A 88 11.32 -19.37 0.34
C ILE A 88 10.88 -20.13 -0.91
N PRO A 89 11.05 -21.46 -0.96
CA PRO A 89 10.49 -22.27 -2.04
C PRO A 89 8.98 -22.06 -2.17
N THR A 90 8.50 -21.83 -3.40
CA THR A 90 7.10 -21.57 -3.73
C THR A 90 6.09 -22.48 -3.01
N PRO A 91 6.24 -23.82 -2.96
CA PRO A 91 5.25 -24.67 -2.28
C PRO A 91 5.18 -24.41 -0.77
N THR A 92 6.32 -24.14 -0.12
CA THR A 92 6.35 -23.81 1.31
C THR A 92 5.73 -22.43 1.56
N ALA A 93 6.05 -21.46 0.70
CA ALA A 93 5.51 -20.12 0.79
C ALA A 93 3.97 -20.13 0.63
N LEU A 94 3.42 -20.90 -0.32
CA LEU A 94 1.97 -21.05 -0.53
C LEU A 94 1.24 -21.63 0.69
N ASN A 95 1.82 -22.64 1.34
CA ASN A 95 1.26 -23.21 2.57
C ASN A 95 1.22 -22.18 3.71
N ILE A 96 2.26 -21.35 3.83
CA ILE A 96 2.33 -20.28 4.83
C ILE A 96 1.27 -19.21 4.53
N LEU A 97 1.09 -18.81 3.27
CA LEU A 97 0.05 -17.85 2.89
C LEU A 97 -1.36 -18.36 3.17
N SER A 98 -1.63 -19.61 2.80
CA SER A 98 -2.94 -20.22 3.00
C SER A 98 -3.31 -20.20 4.48
N GLU A 99 -2.36 -20.54 5.35
CA GLU A 99 -2.57 -20.54 6.79
C GLU A 99 -2.67 -19.12 7.38
N ALA A 100 -1.88 -18.19 6.86
CA ALA A 100 -2.01 -16.77 7.20
C ALA A 100 -3.41 -16.24 6.86
N LYS A 101 -3.94 -16.57 5.68
CA LYS A 101 -5.29 -16.19 5.25
C LYS A 101 -6.37 -16.75 6.16
N VAL A 102 -6.27 -18.03 6.56
CA VAL A 102 -7.22 -18.64 7.51
C VAL A 102 -7.16 -17.90 8.85
N THR A 103 -5.96 -17.56 9.32
CA THR A 103 -5.77 -16.81 10.56
C THR A 103 -6.38 -15.41 10.49
N LEU A 104 -6.15 -14.71 9.36
CA LEU A 104 -6.68 -13.36 9.14
C LEU A 104 -8.21 -13.32 9.09
N ASN A 105 -8.82 -14.29 8.41
CA ASN A 105 -10.28 -14.40 8.30
C ASN A 105 -10.98 -14.68 9.64
N GLN A 106 -10.26 -15.05 10.69
CA GLN A 106 -10.79 -15.21 12.04
C GLN A 106 -10.82 -13.89 12.83
N SER A 107 -10.30 -12.79 12.28
CA SER A 107 -10.32 -11.49 12.94
C SER A 107 -11.73 -10.92 12.98
N ILE A 108 -12.19 -10.57 14.18
CA ILE A 108 -13.40 -9.76 14.37
C ILE A 108 -13.08 -8.27 14.50
N CYS A 109 -11.80 -7.90 14.66
CA CYS A 109 -11.35 -6.52 14.80
C CYS A 109 -10.65 -6.06 13.53
N LEU A 110 -11.16 -5.01 12.90
CA LEU A 110 -10.63 -4.48 11.65
C LEU A 110 -9.18 -3.97 11.77
N GLY A 111 -8.84 -3.24 12.84
CA GLY A 111 -7.47 -2.76 13.03
C GLY A 111 -6.45 -3.89 13.19
N THR A 112 -6.83 -4.98 13.86
CA THR A 112 -5.99 -6.18 13.98
C THR A 112 -5.88 -6.95 12.67
N TYR A 113 -6.98 -7.03 11.91
CA TYR A 113 -6.97 -7.59 10.56
C TYR A 113 -6.00 -6.83 9.64
N LEU A 114 -6.13 -5.50 9.56
CA LEU A 114 -5.31 -4.68 8.67
C LEU A 114 -3.82 -4.70 9.06
N ARG A 115 -3.47 -4.75 10.35
CA ARG A 115 -2.08 -4.95 10.78
C ARG A 115 -1.51 -6.27 10.29
N GLY A 116 -2.29 -7.35 10.42
CA GLY A 116 -1.92 -8.66 9.91
C GLY A 116 -1.77 -8.67 8.39
N ILE A 117 -2.69 -8.01 7.67
CA ILE A 117 -2.62 -7.83 6.22
C ILE A 117 -1.36 -7.08 5.80
N HIS A 118 -0.99 -5.99 6.47
CA HIS A 118 0.22 -5.24 6.15
C HIS A 118 1.49 -6.11 6.28
N ALA A 119 1.61 -6.91 7.35
CA ALA A 119 2.72 -7.84 7.50
C ALA A 119 2.70 -8.93 6.41
N TRP A 120 1.50 -9.42 6.08
CA TRP A 120 1.29 -10.42 5.05
C TRP A 120 1.64 -9.91 3.65
N LEU A 121 1.29 -8.67 3.34
CA LEU A 121 1.58 -7.97 2.10
C LEU A 121 3.09 -7.82 1.87
N ASN A 122 3.83 -7.38 2.91
CA ASN A 122 5.29 -7.31 2.86
C ASN A 122 5.93 -8.66 2.56
N PHE A 123 5.49 -9.71 3.26
CA PHE A 123 5.97 -11.07 3.03
C PHE A 123 5.64 -11.55 1.61
N ALA A 124 4.38 -11.40 1.17
CA ALA A 124 3.92 -11.86 -0.13
C ALA A 124 4.69 -11.18 -1.27
N SER A 125 4.97 -9.88 -1.15
CA SER A 125 5.67 -9.10 -2.17
C SER A 125 7.13 -9.49 -2.43
N ILE A 126 7.74 -10.20 -1.49
CA ILE A 126 9.11 -10.69 -1.61
C ILE A 126 9.12 -12.07 -2.27
N GLN A 127 8.08 -12.87 -2.01
CA GLN A 127 7.99 -14.24 -2.50
C GLN A 127 7.27 -14.36 -3.85
N TRP A 128 6.40 -13.41 -4.20
CA TRP A 128 5.57 -13.46 -5.41
C TRP A 128 5.55 -12.15 -6.20
N GLU A 129 5.07 -12.30 -7.43
CA GLU A 129 4.79 -11.24 -8.37
C GLU A 129 3.49 -10.50 -8.04
N PHE A 130 3.24 -9.42 -8.79
CA PHE A 130 2.15 -8.47 -8.57
C PHE A 130 0.75 -9.10 -8.43
N ASP A 131 0.42 -10.15 -9.19
CA ASP A 131 -0.95 -10.72 -9.19
C ASP A 131 -1.36 -11.30 -7.84
N GLU A 132 -0.42 -11.86 -7.07
CA GLU A 132 -0.72 -12.37 -5.72
C GLU A 132 -0.93 -11.22 -4.73
N VAL A 133 -0.26 -10.09 -4.94
CA VAL A 133 -0.40 -8.86 -4.15
C VAL A 133 -1.75 -8.18 -4.43
N VAL A 134 -2.31 -8.31 -5.64
CA VAL A 134 -3.66 -7.85 -5.98
C VAL A 134 -4.73 -8.64 -5.25
N LYS A 135 -4.59 -9.98 -5.13
CA LYS A 135 -5.55 -10.81 -4.38
C LYS A 135 -5.69 -10.39 -2.92
N ILE A 136 -4.62 -9.82 -2.34
CA ILE A 136 -4.68 -9.25 -0.99
C ILE A 136 -5.58 -8.00 -0.96
N ALA A 137 -5.52 -7.13 -1.97
CA ALA A 137 -6.43 -6.00 -2.09
C ALA A 137 -7.89 -6.46 -2.29
N ASP A 138 -8.12 -7.53 -3.06
CA ASP A 138 -9.45 -8.12 -3.22
C ASP A 138 -10.01 -8.61 -1.88
N ASP A 139 -9.17 -9.28 -1.09
CA ASP A 139 -9.55 -9.76 0.25
C ASP A 139 -9.88 -8.60 1.21
N ILE A 140 -9.10 -7.50 1.18
CA ILE A 140 -9.38 -6.28 1.97
C ILE A 140 -10.73 -5.69 1.54
N SER A 141 -10.94 -5.53 0.23
CA SER A 141 -12.14 -4.92 -0.35
C SER A 141 -13.39 -5.71 0.04
N ARG A 142 -13.32 -7.03 -0.08
CA ARG A 142 -14.39 -7.95 0.32
C ARG A 142 -14.66 -7.86 1.82
N HIS A 143 -13.64 -7.94 2.66
CA HIS A 143 -13.80 -7.91 4.11
C HIS A 143 -14.40 -6.58 4.60
N LEU A 144 -13.99 -5.45 4.03
CA LEU A 144 -14.54 -4.13 4.35
C LEU A 144 -15.98 -3.96 3.86
N THR A 145 -16.32 -4.47 2.68
CA THR A 145 -17.68 -4.42 2.14
C THR A 145 -18.64 -5.28 2.98
N GLU A 146 -18.23 -6.51 3.30
CA GLU A 146 -18.99 -7.43 4.17
C GLU A 146 -19.18 -6.82 5.57
N SER A 147 -18.13 -6.25 6.17
CA SER A 147 -18.19 -5.61 7.49
C SER A 147 -19.08 -4.36 7.51
N SER A 148 -19.08 -3.57 6.43
CA SER A 148 -19.92 -2.37 6.29
C SER A 148 -21.39 -2.70 6.06
N SER A 149 -21.69 -3.85 5.44
CA SER A 149 -23.06 -4.34 5.31
C SER A 149 -23.64 -4.88 6.62
N ALA A 150 -22.78 -5.36 7.53
CA ALA A 150 -23.16 -5.95 8.81
C ALA A 150 -23.21 -4.95 9.98
N SER A 151 -22.56 -3.79 9.86
CA SER A 151 -22.51 -2.76 10.90
C SER A 151 -22.74 -1.37 10.29
N SER A 152 -23.64 -0.58 10.86
CA SER A 152 -23.88 0.79 10.42
C SER A 152 -22.61 1.63 10.60
N SER A 153 -21.98 1.98 9.49
CA SER A 153 -20.74 2.75 9.35
C SER A 153 -19.53 2.17 10.09
N VAL A 154 -18.69 1.41 9.38
CA VAL A 154 -17.31 1.15 9.80
C VAL A 154 -16.62 2.51 9.94
N ASN A 155 -16.32 2.92 11.17
CA ASN A 155 -15.66 4.20 11.40
C ASN A 155 -14.17 4.10 11.05
N LEU A 156 -13.86 4.37 9.78
CA LEU A 156 -12.51 4.36 9.23
C LEU A 156 -11.61 5.46 9.81
N THR A 157 -12.15 6.41 10.58
CA THR A 157 -11.38 7.53 11.15
C THR A 157 -10.67 7.18 12.47
N SER A 158 -10.88 5.99 13.03
CA SER A 158 -10.14 5.61 14.24
C SER A 158 -8.64 5.36 13.93
N GLU A 159 -7.74 5.98 14.69
CA GLU A 159 -6.29 5.76 14.64
C GLU A 159 -5.85 4.29 14.47
N PRO A 160 -6.42 3.29 15.19
CA PRO A 160 -6.00 1.88 15.05
C PRO A 160 -6.28 1.25 13.67
N ILE A 161 -7.06 1.91 12.82
CA ILE A 161 -7.39 1.48 11.44
C ILE A 161 -6.59 2.29 10.41
N LEU A 162 -6.35 3.57 10.69
CA LEU A 162 -5.67 4.49 9.78
C LEU A 162 -4.19 4.12 9.56
N ASP A 163 -3.42 3.86 10.62
CA ASP A 163 -1.98 3.54 10.46
C ASP A 163 -1.78 2.30 9.56
N PRO A 164 -2.45 1.16 9.81
CA PRO A 164 -2.22 -0.03 9.00
C PRO A 164 -2.73 0.13 7.56
N LEU A 165 -3.86 0.82 7.37
CA LEU A 165 -4.38 1.10 6.04
C LEU A 165 -3.42 2.01 5.25
N GLU A 166 -2.86 3.04 5.89
CA GLU A 166 -1.90 3.95 5.26
C GLU A 166 -0.65 3.18 4.85
N HIS A 167 -0.12 2.33 5.73
CA HIS A 167 1.02 1.47 5.39
C HIS A 167 0.73 0.56 4.19
N ILE A 168 -0.49 -0.01 4.09
CA ILE A 168 -0.91 -0.82 2.94
C ILE A 168 -0.94 0.01 1.66
N GLY A 169 -1.57 1.18 1.65
CA GLY A 169 -1.63 1.98 0.44
C GLY A 169 -0.28 2.57 0.05
N ILE A 170 0.51 3.05 1.03
CA ILE A 170 1.90 3.47 0.79
C ILE A 170 2.70 2.33 0.17
N PHE A 171 2.52 1.09 0.63
CA PHE A 171 3.17 -0.06 0.04
C PHE A 171 2.82 -0.19 -1.46
N TYR A 172 1.53 -0.11 -1.83
CA TYR A 172 1.12 -0.18 -3.23
C TYR A 172 1.73 0.96 -4.06
N ILE A 173 1.73 2.17 -3.51
CA ILE A 173 2.30 3.36 -4.15
C ILE A 173 3.80 3.18 -4.35
N ASP A 174 4.55 2.91 -3.30
CA ASP A 174 6.01 2.90 -3.35
C ASP A 174 6.54 1.73 -4.17
N ARG A 175 5.98 0.54 -4.00
CA ARG A 175 6.54 -0.65 -4.62
C ARG A 175 6.13 -0.78 -6.08
N HIS A 176 4.94 -0.34 -6.45
CA HIS A 176 4.43 -0.59 -7.80
C HIS A 176 4.39 0.66 -8.68
N CYS A 177 4.24 1.87 -8.11
CA CYS A 177 4.34 3.11 -8.90
C CYS A 177 5.79 3.52 -9.22
N ASN A 178 6.83 2.82 -8.77
CA ASN A 178 8.21 3.10 -9.23
C ASN A 178 8.60 2.28 -10.48
N HIS A 179 7.84 1.25 -10.85
CA HIS A 179 8.28 0.21 -11.80
C HIS A 179 7.59 0.26 -13.18
N GLN A 180 7.11 1.42 -13.64
CA GLN A 180 6.45 1.59 -14.95
C GLN A 180 5.11 0.86 -15.14
N ASP A 181 4.68 0.03 -14.17
CA ASP A 181 3.44 -0.77 -14.21
C ASP A 181 2.21 -0.07 -13.61
N PHE A 182 2.12 1.25 -13.72
CA PHE A 182 1.00 2.03 -13.18
C PHE A 182 -0.35 1.58 -13.73
N GLU A 183 -0.39 1.30 -15.03
CA GLU A 183 -1.58 0.79 -15.70
C GLU A 183 -2.10 -0.47 -15.01
N ARG A 184 -1.19 -1.37 -14.64
CA ARG A 184 -1.53 -2.61 -13.97
C ARG A 184 -2.09 -2.37 -12.57
N ILE A 185 -1.69 -1.31 -11.88
CA ILE A 185 -2.20 -0.94 -10.55
C ILE A 185 -3.58 -0.32 -10.66
N PHE A 186 -3.74 0.70 -11.49
CA PHE A 186 -4.99 1.46 -11.60
C PHE A 186 -6.08 0.73 -12.39
N SER A 187 -5.74 -0.34 -13.11
CA SER A 187 -6.72 -1.26 -13.70
C SER A 187 -7.34 -2.21 -12.66
N GLN A 188 -6.74 -2.39 -11.48
CA GLN A 188 -7.32 -3.24 -10.43
C GLN A 188 -8.28 -2.42 -9.56
N SER A 189 -9.57 -2.73 -9.67
CA SER A 189 -10.63 -2.04 -8.93
C SER A 189 -10.44 -2.12 -7.41
N SER A 190 -9.92 -3.24 -6.90
CA SER A 190 -9.66 -3.45 -5.47
C SER A 190 -8.49 -2.60 -4.94
N VAL A 191 -7.43 -2.43 -5.73
CA VAL A 191 -6.32 -1.54 -5.37
C VAL A 191 -6.79 -0.09 -5.38
N VAL A 192 -7.54 0.32 -6.41
CA VAL A 192 -8.17 1.65 -6.48
C VAL A 192 -9.10 1.88 -5.28
N PHE A 193 -9.88 0.86 -4.88
CA PHE A 193 -10.73 0.93 -3.68
C PHE A 193 -9.90 1.21 -2.41
N VAL A 194 -8.81 0.47 -2.17
CA VAL A 194 -7.93 0.70 -1.02
C VAL A 194 -7.33 2.11 -1.03
N LEU A 195 -6.86 2.59 -2.19
CA LEU A 195 -6.34 3.96 -2.33
C LEU A 195 -7.43 5.00 -2.05
N ASN A 196 -8.65 4.79 -2.53
CA ASN A 196 -9.77 5.69 -2.28
C ASN A 196 -10.10 5.83 -0.79
N LEU A 197 -10.03 4.74 -0.02
CA LEU A 197 -10.23 4.80 1.43
C LEU A 197 -9.18 5.67 2.13
N LEU A 198 -7.94 5.67 1.64
CA LEU A 198 -6.89 6.56 2.17
C LEU A 198 -7.12 8.01 1.81
N LEU A 199 -7.65 8.26 0.63
CA LEU A 199 -8.02 9.61 0.18
C LEU A 199 -9.23 10.17 0.94
N GLU A 200 -9.97 9.35 1.67
CA GLU A 200 -11.04 9.75 2.59
C GLU A 200 -10.55 9.92 4.04
N SER A 201 -9.29 9.59 4.33
CA SER A 201 -8.72 9.73 5.67
C SER A 201 -8.28 11.16 5.98
N GLU A 202 -8.01 11.43 7.26
CA GLU A 202 -7.39 12.68 7.71
C GLU A 202 -5.97 12.88 7.16
N ARG A 203 -5.32 11.81 6.67
CA ARG A 203 -3.96 11.85 6.09
C ARG A 203 -3.94 12.00 4.57
N LYS A 204 -5.10 12.22 3.95
CA LYS A 204 -5.28 12.31 2.49
C LYS A 204 -4.28 13.22 1.79
N GLN A 205 -3.90 14.36 2.39
CA GLN A 205 -2.96 15.30 1.80
C GLN A 205 -1.55 14.71 1.64
N SER A 206 -1.04 14.03 2.68
CA SER A 206 0.27 13.37 2.65
C SER A 206 0.30 12.26 1.61
N VAL A 207 -0.77 11.45 1.57
CA VAL A 207 -0.94 10.36 0.60
C VAL A 207 -0.96 10.91 -0.83
N CYS A 208 -1.72 11.98 -1.10
CA CYS A 208 -1.76 12.64 -2.40
C CYS A 208 -0.37 13.14 -2.84
N LYS A 209 0.36 13.86 -1.97
CA LYS A 209 1.72 14.35 -2.28
C LYS A 209 2.65 13.19 -2.66
N ARG A 210 2.62 12.10 -1.90
CA ARG A 210 3.43 10.90 -2.18
C ARG A 210 3.04 10.24 -3.49
N LEU A 211 1.75 10.04 -3.72
CA LEU A 211 1.23 9.42 -4.94
C LEU A 211 1.65 10.21 -6.18
N VAL A 212 1.40 11.52 -6.19
CA VAL A 212 1.78 12.41 -7.29
C VAL A 212 3.28 12.37 -7.55
N SER A 213 4.10 12.43 -6.49
CA SER A 213 5.56 12.37 -6.63
C SER A 213 6.03 11.05 -7.24
N LYS A 214 5.40 9.93 -6.86
CA LYS A 214 5.77 8.59 -7.34
C LYS A 214 5.35 8.37 -8.78
N LEU A 215 4.13 8.78 -9.12
CA LEU A 215 3.63 8.77 -10.50
C LEU A 215 4.54 9.62 -11.40
N HIS A 216 4.82 10.86 -11.01
CA HIS A 216 5.70 11.74 -11.77
C HIS A 216 7.10 11.14 -11.98
N ALA A 217 7.67 10.47 -10.97
CA ALA A 217 9.01 9.92 -11.05
C ALA A 217 9.13 8.70 -11.98
N GLY A 218 8.12 7.83 -12.05
CA GLY A 218 8.20 6.63 -12.89
C GLY A 218 7.49 6.75 -14.24
N ILE A 219 6.74 7.84 -14.50
CA ILE A 219 6.26 8.16 -15.84
C ILE A 219 7.45 8.59 -16.69
N ASN A 220 8.00 7.67 -17.46
CA ASN A 220 8.84 8.03 -18.59
C ASN A 220 7.97 8.69 -19.67
N SER A 221 8.53 9.64 -20.42
CA SER A 221 7.86 10.40 -21.47
C SER A 221 7.14 9.55 -22.54
N SER A 222 7.46 8.26 -22.65
CA SER A 222 6.79 7.28 -23.51
C SER A 222 5.47 6.73 -22.96
N VAL A 223 5.22 6.82 -21.66
CA VAL A 223 4.01 6.31 -20.97
C VAL A 223 2.85 7.32 -21.04
N LEU A 224 3.16 8.61 -21.16
CA LEU A 224 2.18 9.70 -21.32
C LEU A 224 1.29 9.56 -22.55
N LYS A 225 1.64 8.71 -23.53
CA LYS A 225 0.92 8.62 -24.81
C LYS A 225 -0.23 7.60 -24.84
N ARG A 226 -0.49 6.87 -23.75
CA ARG A 226 -1.59 5.90 -23.69
C ARG A 226 -2.71 6.41 -22.79
N SER A 227 -3.92 6.44 -23.34
CA SER A 227 -5.14 6.86 -22.63
C SER A 227 -5.35 6.01 -21.39
N HIS A 228 -5.18 6.61 -20.21
CA HIS A 228 -5.38 5.95 -18.94
C HIS A 228 -6.37 6.73 -18.07
N CYS A 229 -7.65 6.67 -18.47
CA CYS A 229 -8.77 7.34 -17.78
C CYS A 229 -8.77 7.09 -16.26
N ALA A 230 -8.43 5.88 -15.80
CA ALA A 230 -8.33 5.56 -14.37
C ALA A 230 -7.22 6.32 -13.64
N VAL A 231 -6.04 6.47 -14.27
CA VAL A 231 -4.91 7.25 -13.71
C VAL A 231 -5.28 8.74 -13.69
N GLY A 232 -5.85 9.26 -14.78
CA GLY A 232 -6.31 10.64 -14.87
C GLY A 232 -7.35 10.99 -13.82
N ASN A 233 -8.34 10.11 -13.60
CA ASN A 233 -9.37 10.30 -12.57
C ASN A 233 -8.78 10.29 -11.15
N MET A 234 -7.81 9.41 -10.88
CA MET A 234 -7.14 9.39 -9.58
C MET A 234 -6.31 10.66 -9.34
N LEU A 235 -5.57 11.12 -10.36
CA LEU A 235 -4.79 12.35 -10.28
C LEU A 235 -5.69 13.58 -10.09
N LEU A 236 -6.83 13.63 -10.77
CA LEU A 236 -7.84 14.66 -10.57
C LEU A 236 -8.32 14.70 -9.11
N ARG A 237 -8.71 13.54 -8.57
CA ARG A 237 -9.10 13.43 -7.16
C ARG A 237 -7.98 13.90 -6.22
N CYS A 238 -6.72 13.58 -6.54
CA CYS A 238 -5.58 14.07 -5.76
C CYS A 238 -5.44 15.59 -5.85
N ALA A 239 -5.63 16.18 -7.03
CA ALA A 239 -5.56 17.62 -7.24
C ALA A 239 -6.66 18.35 -6.44
N ASP A 240 -7.88 17.83 -6.45
CA ASP A 240 -9.01 18.37 -5.67
C ASP A 240 -8.69 18.34 -4.17
N ILE A 241 -8.24 17.20 -3.64
CA ILE A 241 -7.86 17.05 -2.22
C ILE A 241 -6.74 18.00 -1.82
N LEU A 242 -5.71 18.12 -2.66
CA LEU A 242 -4.57 19.01 -2.41
C LEU A 242 -5.02 20.47 -2.42
N TYR A 243 -5.93 20.84 -3.32
CA TYR A 243 -6.45 22.20 -3.38
C TYR A 243 -7.34 22.56 -2.21
N ASP A 244 -8.25 21.67 -1.80
CA ASP A 244 -9.07 21.89 -0.62
C ASP A 244 -8.20 22.13 0.62
N SER A 245 -7.05 21.44 0.71
CA SER A 245 -6.10 21.62 1.82
C SER A 245 -5.38 22.98 1.84
N LEU A 246 -5.41 23.76 0.75
CA LEU A 246 -4.78 25.09 0.71
C LEU A 246 -5.45 26.08 1.65
N ASN A 247 -6.75 25.95 1.90
CA ASN A 247 -7.44 26.82 2.84
C ASN A 247 -7.04 26.53 4.30
N ASP A 248 -6.50 25.34 4.57
CA ASP A 248 -6.04 24.88 5.89
C ASP A 248 -4.53 25.14 6.10
N CYS A 249 -3.78 25.44 5.03
CA CYS A 249 -2.34 25.68 5.09
C CYS A 249 -2.05 27.09 5.61
N MET A 250 -1.43 27.17 6.79
CA MET A 250 -1.05 28.45 7.41
C MET A 250 0.38 28.90 7.04
N VAL A 251 1.13 28.08 6.29
CA VAL A 251 2.57 28.27 6.01
C VAL A 251 2.82 28.38 4.51
N GLU A 252 3.51 29.45 4.10
CA GLU A 252 3.80 29.74 2.67
C GLU A 252 4.51 28.59 1.94
N GLY A 253 5.42 27.86 2.62
CA GLY A 253 6.12 26.72 2.02
C GLY A 253 5.22 25.51 1.72
N GLU A 254 4.09 25.35 2.41
CA GLU A 254 3.15 24.25 2.13
C GLU A 254 2.30 24.55 0.90
N HIS A 255 1.95 25.83 0.70
CA HIS A 255 1.28 26.31 -0.51
C HIS A 255 2.11 26.03 -1.76
N GLU A 256 3.42 26.30 -1.71
CA GLU A 256 4.32 26.06 -2.84
C GLU A 256 4.42 24.56 -3.17
N GLN A 257 4.58 23.69 -2.17
CA GLN A 257 4.63 22.24 -2.39
C GLN A 257 3.33 21.66 -2.99
N ILE A 258 2.18 22.20 -2.58
CA ILE A 258 0.89 21.82 -3.16
C ILE A 258 0.82 22.29 -4.62
N ALA A 259 1.20 23.53 -4.89
CA ALA A 259 1.24 24.07 -6.24
C ALA A 259 2.16 23.25 -7.16
N GLU A 260 3.36 22.89 -6.71
CA GLU A 260 4.27 22.00 -7.43
C GLU A 260 3.65 20.63 -7.71
N SER A 261 2.92 20.07 -6.74
CA SER A 261 2.25 18.77 -6.92
C SER A 261 1.15 18.86 -7.98
N ILE A 262 0.34 19.92 -7.95
CA ILE A 262 -0.69 20.17 -8.96
C ILE A 262 -0.04 20.39 -10.34
N VAL A 263 1.08 21.10 -10.42
CA VAL A 263 1.85 21.26 -11.66
C VAL A 263 2.33 19.90 -12.18
N LYS A 264 2.86 19.03 -11.34
CA LYS A 264 3.23 17.66 -11.75
C LYS A 264 2.04 16.90 -12.34
N ILE A 265 0.85 17.08 -11.76
CA ILE A 265 -0.39 16.49 -12.31
C ILE A 265 -0.71 17.06 -13.70
N LEU A 266 -0.57 18.38 -13.91
CA LEU A 266 -0.71 19.04 -15.23
C LEU A 266 0.19 18.44 -16.29
N TRP A 267 1.42 18.11 -15.94
CA TRP A 267 2.37 17.53 -16.88
C TRP A 267 2.15 16.03 -17.12
N ILE A 268 1.53 15.33 -16.16
CA ILE A 268 1.16 13.93 -16.32
C ILE A 268 -0.09 13.76 -17.20
N SER A 269 -0.96 14.75 -17.23
CA SER A 269 -2.25 14.67 -17.93
C SER A 269 -2.16 14.78 -19.46
N ALA A 270 -0.96 14.73 -20.06
CA ALA A 270 -0.74 14.71 -21.51
C ALA A 270 -1.21 13.40 -22.20
N ALA A 271 -2.15 12.69 -21.59
CA ALA A 271 -2.57 11.33 -21.89
C ALA A 271 -4.08 11.21 -22.16
N PHE A 272 -4.76 12.28 -22.56
CA PHE A 272 -6.18 12.21 -22.91
C PHE A 272 -6.39 11.60 -24.30
N SER A 273 -7.53 10.92 -24.47
CA SER A 273 -7.94 10.29 -25.72
C SER A 273 -8.20 11.29 -26.85
N SER A 274 -8.45 12.55 -26.52
CA SER A 274 -8.68 13.62 -27.49
C SER A 274 -8.10 14.96 -27.03
N LEU A 275 -7.70 15.78 -28.00
CA LEU A 275 -7.25 17.15 -27.80
C LEU A 275 -8.30 18.00 -27.05
N GLN A 276 -9.58 17.75 -27.31
CA GLN A 276 -10.67 18.49 -26.70
C GLN A 276 -10.83 18.17 -25.20
N GLU A 277 -10.62 16.91 -24.81
CA GLU A 277 -10.59 16.51 -23.40
C GLU A 277 -9.40 17.11 -22.67
N GLU A 278 -8.22 17.11 -23.29
CA GLU A 278 -7.01 17.71 -22.73
C GLU A 278 -7.13 19.22 -22.53
N LEU A 279 -7.64 19.94 -23.54
CA LEU A 279 -7.90 21.38 -23.43
C LEU A 279 -9.00 21.70 -22.41
N SER A 280 -10.07 20.91 -22.36
CA SER A 280 -11.13 21.05 -21.36
C SER A 280 -10.57 20.88 -19.94
N TRP A 281 -9.69 19.89 -19.78
CA TRP A 281 -9.02 19.61 -18.52
C TRP A 281 -8.05 20.74 -18.10
N LEU A 282 -7.16 21.17 -19.00
CA LEU A 282 -6.22 22.27 -18.74
C LEU A 282 -6.96 23.57 -18.41
N LYS A 283 -8.06 23.85 -19.12
CA LYS A 283 -8.94 24.99 -18.82
C LYS A 283 -9.54 24.84 -17.42
N LYS A 284 -10.12 23.70 -17.09
CA LYS A 284 -10.70 23.44 -15.77
C LYS A 284 -9.66 23.61 -14.66
N CYS A 285 -8.44 23.12 -14.84
CA CYS A 285 -7.35 23.33 -13.88
C CYS A 285 -6.97 24.80 -13.74
N SER A 286 -6.88 25.54 -14.85
CA SER A 286 -6.56 26.98 -14.83
C SER A 286 -7.62 27.82 -14.09
N GLU A 287 -8.90 27.45 -14.23
CA GLU A 287 -10.03 28.11 -13.56
C GLU A 287 -10.11 27.72 -12.09
N TYR A 288 -9.95 26.44 -11.79
CA TYR A 288 -10.09 25.90 -10.44
C TYR A 288 -8.90 26.26 -9.54
N PHE A 289 -7.69 26.27 -10.08
CA PHE A 289 -6.46 26.64 -9.36
C PHE A 289 -6.04 28.10 -9.60
N CYS A 290 -6.98 28.99 -9.92
CA CYS A 290 -6.73 30.38 -10.27
C CYS A 290 -6.14 31.24 -9.13
N LYS A 291 -5.88 30.69 -7.95
CA LYS A 291 -5.15 31.38 -6.86
C LYS A 291 -3.66 31.00 -6.80
N LEU A 292 -3.24 30.01 -7.59
CA LEU A 292 -1.86 29.53 -7.63
C LEU A 292 -1.20 30.00 -8.93
N ASP A 293 -0.38 31.04 -8.86
CA ASP A 293 0.25 31.63 -10.05
C ASP A 293 1.16 30.65 -10.78
N LEU A 294 1.84 29.76 -10.04
CA LEU A 294 2.64 28.67 -10.61
C LEU A 294 1.77 27.72 -11.46
N VAL A 295 0.59 27.33 -10.96
CA VAL A 295 -0.32 26.42 -11.68
C VAL A 295 -0.91 27.09 -12.91
N LYS A 296 -1.29 28.37 -12.82
CA LYS A 296 -1.74 29.16 -13.98
C LYS A 296 -0.68 29.21 -15.07
N TYR A 297 0.54 29.58 -14.70
CA TYR A 297 1.65 29.70 -15.63
C TYR A 297 1.88 28.36 -16.36
N HIS A 298 1.96 27.26 -15.62
CA HIS A 298 2.16 25.94 -16.22
C HIS A 298 0.97 25.44 -17.03
N SER A 299 -0.26 25.85 -16.72
CA SER A 299 -1.44 25.55 -17.54
C SER A 299 -1.35 26.24 -18.90
N VAL A 300 -0.93 27.51 -18.94
CA VAL A 300 -0.70 28.24 -20.20
C VAL A 300 0.42 27.59 -21.00
N VAL A 301 1.55 27.27 -20.36
CA VAL A 301 2.67 26.59 -21.02
C VAL A 301 2.24 25.24 -21.59
N ALA A 302 1.48 24.43 -20.84
CA ALA A 302 0.98 23.14 -21.31
C ALA A 302 0.07 23.30 -22.54
N ILE A 303 -0.83 24.30 -22.55
CA ILE A 303 -1.68 24.61 -23.72
C ILE A 303 -0.81 24.98 -24.94
N LEU A 304 0.21 25.81 -24.76
CA LEU A 304 1.11 26.23 -25.85
C LEU A 304 1.89 25.04 -26.40
N THR A 305 2.46 24.19 -25.53
CA THR A 305 3.16 22.96 -25.94
C THR A 305 2.25 22.03 -26.73
N LEU A 306 1.00 21.85 -26.29
CA LEU A 306 0.01 21.03 -26.98
C LEU A 306 -0.33 21.55 -28.37
N VAL A 307 -0.42 22.88 -28.53
CA VAL A 307 -0.64 23.52 -29.83
C VAL A 307 0.58 23.29 -30.74
N ASP A 308 1.80 23.48 -30.24
CA ASP A 308 3.03 23.28 -31.01
C ASP A 308 3.22 21.82 -31.45
N GLU A 309 2.92 20.84 -30.59
CA GLU A 309 2.97 19.42 -30.92
C GLU A 309 1.99 19.05 -32.03
N LYS A 310 0.78 19.63 -32.03
CA LYS A 310 -0.24 19.38 -33.07
C LYS A 310 0.08 20.08 -34.39
N ILE A 311 0.72 21.24 -34.36
CA ILE A 311 1.24 21.90 -35.57
C ILE A 311 2.38 21.07 -36.17
N ALA A 312 3.24 20.47 -35.34
CA ALA A 312 4.33 19.60 -35.80
C ALA A 312 3.84 18.24 -36.37
N ASP A 313 2.75 17.68 -35.83
CA ASP A 313 2.11 16.44 -36.34
C ASP A 313 1.26 16.65 -37.62
N HIS A 314 1.08 17.90 -38.07
CA HIS A 314 0.58 18.21 -39.41
C HIS A 314 1.76 18.49 -40.35
N PRO A 315 2.25 17.50 -41.11
CA PRO A 315 3.04 17.83 -42.29
C PRO A 315 2.09 18.59 -43.20
N ALA A 316 2.28 19.91 -43.26
CA ALA A 316 1.64 20.74 -44.25
C ALA A 316 1.80 20.04 -45.60
N HIS A 317 0.67 19.93 -46.30
CA HIS A 317 0.64 19.83 -47.75
C HIS A 317 1.79 20.67 -48.33
N HIS A 318 2.88 20.01 -48.69
CA HIS A 318 3.73 20.46 -49.78
C HIS A 318 2.88 20.32 -51.05
N ASN A 319 2.01 21.29 -51.25
CA ASN A 319 1.46 21.55 -52.57
C ASN A 319 2.55 22.22 -53.42
N ALA A 320 2.60 21.75 -54.66
CA ALA A 320 3.14 22.41 -55.84
C ALA A 320 4.66 22.32 -56.08
N ALA A 321 5.05 21.26 -56.81
CA ALA A 321 5.66 21.43 -58.13
C ALA A 321 4.89 20.57 -59.14
#